data_AF-A0A9R0UCP7-F1
#
_entry.id   AF-A0A9R0UCP7-F1
#
_cell.length_a   1.000
_cell.length_b   1.000
_cell.length_c   1.000
_cell.angle_alpha   90.00
_cell.angle_beta   90.00
_cell.angle_gamma   90.00
#
_symmetry.space_group_name_H-M   'P 1'
#
loop_
_entity.id
_entity.type
_entity.pdbx_description
1 polymer ?
#
loop_
_entity_poly.entity_id
_entity_poly.type
_entity_poly.pdbx_seq_one_letter_code
_entity_poly.pdbx_strand_id
1 'polypeptide(L)'
;MEKQMWAVTGYGRDESLVFEQDLPGLGEDELARLLGGSPGEYQGGDVAISAESRELLADRHGIRFEPDVEYFLSYFRDYPGQVVGRAGDDGRQ
;
A
#
# COMPACT_ATOMS: atom_id res chain seq x y z
N MET A 1 3.84 -17.99 -11.85
CA MET A 1 3.44 -17.88 -10.43
C MET A 1 3.44 -16.41 -10.11
N GLU A 2 2.25 -15.78 -10.10
CA GLU A 2 2.12 -14.39 -9.69
C GLU A 2 2.49 -14.31 -8.21
N LYS A 3 3.54 -13.54 -7.90
CA LYS A 3 3.96 -13.31 -6.51
C LYS A 3 2.84 -12.56 -5.83
N GLN A 4 2.29 -13.14 -4.76
CA GLN A 4 1.41 -12.43 -3.84
C GLN A 4 2.14 -11.16 -3.39
N MET A 5 1.59 -10.00 -3.72
CA MET A 5 2.25 -8.72 -3.52
C MET A 5 1.29 -7.83 -2.73
N TRP A 6 1.80 -7.28 -1.64
CA TRP A 6 1.13 -6.25 -0.88
C TRP A 6 1.48 -4.89 -1.48
N ALA A 7 0.56 -3.94 -1.35
CA ALA A 7 0.80 -2.54 -1.66
C ALA A 7 0.37 -1.66 -0.49
N VAL A 8 1.03 -0.52 -0.34
CA VAL A 8 0.53 0.59 0.47
C VAL A 8 -0.25 1.50 -0.46
N THR A 9 -1.53 1.66 -0.19
CA THR A 9 -2.41 2.61 -0.86
C THR A 9 -2.66 3.80 0.05
N GLY A 10 -2.83 4.99 -0.53
CA GLY A 10 -3.13 6.21 0.19
C GLY A 10 -4.25 6.98 -0.49
N TYR A 11 -5.27 7.34 0.27
CA TYR A 11 -6.46 8.06 -0.20
C TYR A 11 -6.48 9.48 0.34
N GLY A 12 -6.72 10.44 -0.55
CA GLY A 12 -6.95 11.83 -0.17
C GLY A 12 -8.34 12.03 0.42
N ARG A 13 -8.61 13.26 0.89
CA ARG A 13 -9.91 13.62 1.49
C ARG A 13 -11.14 13.45 0.58
N ASP A 14 -10.93 13.40 -0.73
CA ASP A 14 -11.97 13.16 -1.75
C ASP A 14 -12.15 11.66 -2.05
N GLU A 15 -11.58 10.77 -1.23
CA GLU A 15 -11.59 9.31 -1.41
C GLU A 15 -10.88 8.84 -2.70
N SER A 16 -10.20 9.76 -3.40
CA SER A 16 -9.36 9.47 -4.56
C SER A 16 -8.03 8.83 -4.13
N LEU A 17 -7.61 7.79 -4.84
CA LEU A 17 -6.28 7.19 -4.69
C LEU A 17 -5.20 8.20 -5.12
N VAL A 18 -4.35 8.60 -4.18
CA VAL A 18 -3.27 9.59 -4.39
C VAL A 18 -1.87 9.01 -4.21
N PHE A 19 -1.78 7.82 -3.62
CA PHE A 19 -0.52 7.11 -3.39
C PHE A 19 -0.72 5.61 -3.60
N GLU A 20 0.20 4.98 -4.31
CA GLU A 20 0.27 3.54 -4.45
C GLU A 20 1.75 3.13 -4.54
N GLN A 21 2.16 2.21 -3.68
CA GLN A 21 3.51 1.65 -3.74
C GLN A 21 3.51 0.17 -3.37
N ASP A 22 4.06 -0.64 -4.28
CA ASP A 22 4.28 -2.07 -4.06
C ASP A 22 5.27 -2.30 -2.90
N LEU A 23 5.01 -3.36 -2.14
CA LEU A 23 5.88 -3.90 -1.10
C LEU A 23 6.54 -5.20 -1.61
N PRO A 24 7.55 -5.11 -2.50
CA PRO A 24 8.14 -6.29 -3.11
C PRO A 24 8.81 -7.17 -2.05
N GLY A 25 8.54 -8.47 -2.11
CA GLY A 25 9.14 -9.45 -1.23
C GLY A 25 8.49 -9.57 0.15
N LEU A 26 7.42 -8.84 0.42
CA LEU A 26 6.57 -9.03 1.59
C LEU A 26 5.41 -9.97 1.23
N GLY A 27 5.43 -11.16 1.81
CA GLY A 27 4.25 -12.04 1.90
C GLY A 27 3.47 -11.78 3.20
N GLU A 28 2.33 -12.44 3.37
CA GLU A 28 1.46 -12.31 4.55
C GLU A 28 2.21 -12.53 5.87
N ASP A 29 2.98 -13.62 5.99
CA ASP A 29 3.76 -13.93 7.19
C ASP A 29 4.83 -12.87 7.50
N GLU A 30 5.51 -12.36 6.47
CA GLU A 30 6.57 -11.36 6.65
C GLU A 30 5.98 -10.00 7.00
N LEU A 31 4.80 -9.67 6.45
CA LEU A 31 4.05 -8.48 6.80
C LEU A 31 3.60 -8.53 8.26
N ALA A 32 3.01 -9.66 8.68
CA ALA A 32 2.59 -9.86 10.06
C ALA A 32 3.78 -9.74 11.04
N ARG A 33 4.93 -10.31 10.69
CA ARG A 33 6.17 -10.16 11.48
C ARG A 33 6.68 -8.73 11.53
N LEU A 34 6.66 -8.03 10.39
CA LEU A 34 7.11 -6.64 10.31
C LEU A 34 6.23 -5.74 11.18
N LEU A 35 4.92 -5.90 11.09
CA LEU A 35 3.94 -5.01 11.74
C LEU A 35 3.55 -5.46 13.16
N GLY A 36 4.05 -6.62 13.63
CA GLY A 36 3.76 -7.16 14.95
C GLY A 36 2.37 -7.78 15.11
N GLY A 37 1.71 -8.15 14.01
CA GLY A 37 0.37 -8.74 13.98
C GLY A 37 0.37 -10.26 13.77
N SER A 38 -0.83 -10.83 13.67
CA SER A 38 -1.04 -12.23 13.29
C SER A 38 -1.26 -12.35 11.77
N PRO A 39 -0.73 -13.39 11.09
CA PRO A 39 -0.92 -13.58 9.64
C PRO A 39 -2.40 -13.58 9.21
N GLY A 40 -3.29 -14.07 10.09
CA GLY A 40 -4.73 -14.11 9.84
C GLY A 40 -5.41 -12.74 9.76
N GLU A 41 -4.78 -11.67 10.23
CA GLU A 41 -5.31 -10.30 10.18
C GLU A 41 -5.17 -9.67 8.78
N TYR A 42 -4.35 -10.27 7.92
CA TYR A 42 -4.02 -9.75 6.59
C TYR A 42 -4.56 -10.66 5.47
N GLN A 43 -5.66 -11.38 5.69
CA GLN A 43 -6.22 -12.34 4.72
C GLN A 43 -6.96 -11.68 3.53
N GLY A 44 -6.35 -10.69 2.87
CA GLY A 44 -6.81 -10.15 1.60
C GLY A 44 -7.78 -8.97 1.65
N GLY A 45 -8.01 -8.37 2.82
CA GLY A 45 -8.76 -7.11 2.95
C GLY A 45 -7.84 -5.90 3.05
N ASP A 46 -8.40 -4.71 2.83
CA ASP A 46 -7.71 -3.44 3.12
C ASP A 46 -7.59 -3.25 4.64
N VAL A 47 -6.34 -3.11 5.12
CA VAL A 47 -6.05 -2.93 6.55
C VAL A 47 -5.49 -1.53 6.77
N ALA A 48 -6.15 -0.74 7.62
CA ALA A 48 -5.67 0.59 7.98
C ALA A 48 -4.28 0.51 8.64
N ILE A 49 -3.34 1.34 8.19
CA ILE A 49 -1.96 1.33 8.70
C ILE A 49 -1.86 2.22 9.94
N SER A 50 -1.52 1.60 11.08
CA SER A 50 -1.25 2.32 12.33
C SER A 50 -0.02 3.23 12.22
N ALA A 51 0.10 4.23 13.09
CA ALA A 51 1.24 5.15 13.09
C ALA A 51 2.59 4.41 13.23
N GLU A 52 2.66 3.44 14.14
CA GLU A 52 3.86 2.60 14.34
C GLU A 52 4.20 1.78 13.08
N SER A 53 3.17 1.22 12.43
CA SER A 53 3.34 0.47 11.17
C SER A 53 3.83 1.37 10.03
N ARG A 54 3.38 2.64 9.98
CA ARG A 54 3.87 3.61 9.01
C ARG A 54 5.35 3.89 9.19
N GLU A 55 5.84 4.03 10.43
CA GLU A 55 7.26 4.24 10.67
C GLU A 55 8.12 3.05 10.18
N LEU A 56 7.66 1.83 10.42
CA LEU A 56 8.36 0.61 9.97
C LEU A 56 8.37 0.47 8.45
N LEU A 57 7.25 0.78 7.79
CA LEU A 57 7.15 0.77 6.34
C LEU A 57 7.96 1.92 5.70
N ALA A 58 8.01 3.08 6.35
CA ALA A 58 8.82 4.22 5.91
C ALA A 58 10.31 3.86 5.96
N ASP A 59 10.78 3.26 7.05
CA ASP A 59 12.18 2.85 7.21
C ASP A 59 12.58 1.77 6.18
N ARG A 60 11.76 0.73 6.04
CA ARG A 60 12.08 -0.43 5.19
C ARG A 60 11.90 -0.17 3.70
N HIS A 61 10.89 0.62 3.31
CA HIS A 61 10.50 0.82 1.91
C HIS A 61 10.70 2.25 1.41
N GLY A 62 11.22 3.15 2.25
CA GLY A 62 11.45 4.55 1.88
C GLY A 62 10.14 5.33 1.63
N ILE A 63 9.03 4.88 2.22
CA ILE A 63 7.71 5.51 2.02
C ILE A 63 7.64 6.78 2.85
N ARG A 64 7.17 7.88 2.22
CA ARG A 64 6.88 9.13 2.91
C ARG A 64 5.37 9.26 3.12
N PHE A 65 4.94 9.09 4.36
CA PHE A 65 3.53 9.26 4.74
C PHE A 65 3.19 10.73 4.94
N GLU A 66 2.11 11.18 4.29
CA GLU A 66 1.59 12.54 4.39
C GLU A 66 0.49 12.63 5.44
N PRO A 67 0.39 13.75 6.19
CA PRO A 67 -0.59 13.89 7.27
C PRO A 67 -2.05 13.95 6.79
N ASP A 68 -2.28 14.39 5.55
CA ASP A 68 -3.61 14.57 4.96
C ASP A 68 -4.06 13.37 4.09
N VAL A 69 -3.36 12.24 4.18
CA VAL A 69 -3.62 11.02 3.40
C VAL A 69 -3.89 9.85 4.35
N GLU A 70 -4.95 9.11 4.08
CA GLU A 70 -5.30 7.88 4.80
C GLU A 70 -4.67 6.69 4.09
N TYR A 71 -3.87 5.90 4.82
CA TYR A 71 -3.09 4.82 4.23
C TYR A 71 -3.56 3.44 4.67
N PHE A 72 -3.58 2.50 3.72
CA PHE A 72 -4.03 1.12 3.88
C PHE A 72 -3.01 0.15 3.28
N LEU A 73 -2.97 -1.06 3.83
CA LEU A 73 -2.32 -2.21 3.20
C LEU A 73 -3.36 -2.93 2.37
N SER A 74 -3.14 -2.98 1.06
CA SER A 74 -4.03 -3.60 0.09
C SER A 74 -3.37 -4.84 -0.51
N TYR A 75 -4.13 -5.91 -0.65
CA TYR A 75 -3.67 -7.15 -1.30
C TYR A 75 -3.95 -7.06 -2.80
N PHE A 76 -2.91 -7.14 -3.63
CA PHE A 76 -2.97 -6.87 -5.09
C PHE A 76 -3.96 -7.76 -5.86
N ARG A 77 -4.42 -8.88 -5.27
CA ARG A 77 -5.35 -9.81 -5.94
C ARG A 77 -6.81 -9.30 -5.97
N ASP A 78 -7.19 -8.33 -5.15
CA ASP A 78 -8.56 -7.78 -5.12
C ASP A 78 -8.73 -6.45 -5.87
N TYR A 79 -7.64 -5.86 -6.38
CA TYR A 79 -7.70 -4.65 -7.19
C TYR A 79 -7.80 -4.98 -8.69
N PRO A 80 -8.97 -4.80 -9.34
CA PRO A 80 -9.04 -4.77 -10.80
C PRO A 80 -8.47 -3.44 -11.28
N GLY A 81 -7.13 -3.32 -11.25
CA GLY A 81 -6.33 -2.23 -11.80
C GLY A 81 -7.10 -0.95 -12.10
N GLN A 82 -7.42 -0.15 -11.07
CA GLN A 82 -7.39 1.29 -11.27
C GLN A 82 -5.91 1.65 -11.33
N VAL A 83 -5.32 1.40 -12.49
CA VAL A 83 -4.15 2.12 -12.97
C VAL A 83 -4.50 3.59 -12.74
N VAL A 84 -3.99 4.18 -11.65
CA VAL A 84 -3.93 5.63 -11.55
C VAL A 84 -3.12 6.02 -12.76
N GLY A 85 -3.84 6.48 -13.79
CA GLY A 85 -3.26 6.90 -15.05
C GLY A 85 -2.07 7.77 -14.69
N ARG A 86 -0.91 7.41 -15.23
CA ARG A 86 0.31 8.19 -15.19
C ARG A 86 -0.06 9.58 -15.73
N ALA A 87 -0.53 10.47 -14.88
CA ALA A 87 -0.82 11.86 -15.20
C ALA A 87 0.54 12.53 -15.29
N GLY A 88 1.15 12.37 -16.47
CA GLY A 88 2.51 12.80 -16.77
C GLY A 88 2.97 12.45 -18.18
N ASP A 89 2.09 11.95 -19.06
CA ASP A 89 2.31 12.10 -20.51
C ASP A 89 1.47 13.30 -20.98
N ASP A 90 1.92 14.48 -20.56
CA ASP A 90 1.47 15.74 -21.15
C ASP A 90 1.86 15.73 -22.61
N GLY A 91 0.88 15.50 -23.47
CA GLY A 91 0.98 15.79 -24.89
C GLY A 91 1.46 17.22 -25.11
N ARG A 92 2.73 17.37 -25.47
CA ARG A 92 3.24 18.55 -26.15
C ARG A 92 4.13 18.15 -27.34
N GLN A 93 3.45 18.20 -28.49
CA GLN A 93 3.89 18.60 -29.83
C GLN A 93 4.82 17.68 -30.60
#